data_AF-A0A920H8E7-F1
#
_entry.id   AF-A0A920H8E7-F1
#
_cell.length_a   1.000
_cell.length_b   1.000
_cell.length_c   1.000
_cell.angle_alpha   90.00
_cell.angle_beta   90.00
_cell.angle_gamma   90.00
#
_symmetry.space_group_name_H-M   'P 1'
#
loop_
_entity.id
_entity.type
_entity.pdbx_description
1 polymer ?
#
loop_
_entity_poly.entity_id
_entity_poly.type
_entity_poly.pdbx_seq_one_letter_code
_entity_poly.pdbx_strand_id
1 'polypeptide(L)' 'MVSIKTGKVVEFYDEDIEKRQKLVAKKYKFKIQDHSLVLYGELKMNSFSFRQYFVCIF' A
#
# COMPACT_ATOMS: atom_id res chain seq x y z
N MET A 1 2.64 -3.92 3.01
CA MET A 1 2.83 -5.34 2.63
C MET A 1 3.20 -6.14 3.88
N VAL A 2 2.62 -7.31 4.08
CA VAL A 2 2.88 -8.18 5.23
C VAL A 2 3.30 -9.57 4.74
N SER A 3 4.42 -10.06 5.27
CA SER A 3 4.90 -11.41 4.98
C SER A 3 4.20 -12.44 5.86
N ILE A 4 3.50 -13.39 5.25
CA ILE A 4 2.78 -14.45 6.00
C ILE A 4 3.78 -15.39 6.69
N LYS A 5 4.93 -15.64 6.08
CA LYS A 5 5.96 -16.56 6.62
C LYS A 5 6.83 -15.95 7.71
N THR A 6 7.14 -14.66 7.62
CA THR A 6 8.13 -14.01 8.49
C THR A 6 7.53 -12.96 9.42
N GLY A 7 6.26 -12.60 9.24
CA GLY A 7 5.62 -11.50 9.96
C GLY A 7 6.16 -10.12 9.61
N LYS A 8 7.13 -10.01 8.68
CA LYS A 8 7.74 -8.74 8.29
C LYS A 8 6.71 -7.84 7.62
N VAL A 9 6.68 -6.59 8.07
CA VAL A 9 5.85 -5.53 7.48
C VAL A 9 6.75 -4.61 6.68
N VAL A 10 6.35 -4.34 5.45
CA VAL A 10 6.98 -3.38 4.55
C VAL A 10 5.96 -2.32 4.20
N GLU A 11 6.28 -1.09 4.54
CA GLU A 11 5.47 0.08 4.24
C GLU A 11 5.83 0.62 2.85
N PHE A 12 4.85 1.13 2.11
CA PHE A 12 5.08 1.69 0.78
C PHE A 12 4.08 2.80 0.47
N TYR A 13 4.54 3.74 -0.35
CA TYR A 13 3.73 4.78 -0.97
C TYR A 13 3.90 4.68 -2.49
N ASP A 14 2.80 4.75 -3.21
CA ASP A 14 2.78 4.66 -4.68
C ASP A 14 1.77 5.67 -5.24
N GLU A 15 2.27 6.63 -6.02
CA GLU A 15 1.43 7.69 -6.59
C GLU A 15 0.41 7.19 -7.61
N ASP A 16 0.71 6.11 -8.33
CA ASP A 16 -0.17 5.58 -9.38
C ASP A 16 -1.35 4.83 -8.78
N ILE A 17 -1.17 4.24 -7.60
CA ILE A 17 -2.26 3.69 -6.79
C ILE A 17 -3.17 4.82 -6.30
N GLU A 18 -2.61 5.89 -5.73
CA GLU A 18 -3.37 7.06 -5.26
C GLU A 18 -4.16 7.74 -6.39
N LYS A 19 -3.53 7.94 -7.55
CA LYS A 19 -4.20 8.49 -8.75
C LYS A 19 -5.38 7.60 -9.17
N ARG A 20 -5.21 6.28 -9.18
CA ARG A 20 -6.28 5.34 -9.54
C ARG A 20 -7.43 5.37 -8.55
N GLN A 21 -7.18 5.40 -7.25
CA GLN A 21 -8.23 5.47 -6.23
C GLN A 21 -9.08 6.74 -6.39
N LYS A 22 -8.45 7.90 -6.61
CA LYS A 22 -9.13 9.17 -6.87
C LYS A 22 -10.00 9.13 -8.13
N LEU A 23 -9.51 8.53 -9.21
CA LEU A 23 -10.26 8.38 -10.46
C LEU A 23 -11.50 7.50 -10.27
N VAL A 24 -11.36 6.38 -9.56
CA VAL A 24 -12.47 5.47 -9.24
C VAL A 24 -13.52 6.20 -8.39
N ALA A 25 -13.10 6.91 -7.34
CA ALA A 25 -14.00 7.68 -6.49
C ALA A 25 -14.78 8.74 -7.30
N LYS A 26 -14.09 9.49 -8.18
CA LYS A 26 -14.71 10.47 -9.06
C LYS A 26 -15.77 9.84 -9.99
N LYS A 27 -15.49 8.64 -10.53
CA LYS A 27 -16.43 7.91 -11.40
C LYS A 27 -17.74 7.58 -10.69
N TYR A 28 -17.68 7.23 -9.42
CA TYR A 28 -18.87 6.88 -8.62
C TYR A 28 -19.44 8.05 -7.82
N LYS A 29 -18.97 9.29 -8.06
CA LYS A 29 -19.33 10.49 -7.28
C LYS A 29 -19.11 10.28 -5.77
N PHE A 30 -18.09 9.53 -5.41
CA PHE A 30 -17.74 9.17 -4.05
C PHE A 30 -16.58 10.06 -3.55
N LYS A 31 -16.59 10.41 -2.26
CA LYS A 31 -15.48 11.13 -1.61
C LYS A 31 -14.75 10.16 -0.68
N ILE A 32 -13.49 9.90 -0.96
CA ILE A 32 -12.63 9.13 -0.06
C ILE A 32 -12.37 9.98 1.18
N GLN A 33 -12.71 9.46 2.36
CA GLN A 33 -12.41 10.10 3.66
C GLN A 33 -11.24 9.42 4.36
N ASP A 34 -11.09 8.11 4.15
CA ASP A 34 -10.01 7.29 4.68
C ASP A 34 -9.87 6.05 3.78
N HIS A 35 -8.67 5.46 3.72
CA HIS A 35 -8.41 4.19 3.07
C HIS A 35 -7.25 3.47 3.74
N SER A 36 -7.36 2.13 3.83
CA SER A 36 -6.26 1.27 4.25
C SER A 36 -6.00 0.23 3.17
N LEU A 37 -4.76 0.16 2.68
CA LEU A 37 -4.32 -0.83 1.71
C LEU A 37 -3.29 -1.76 2.35
N VAL A 38 -3.71 -2.99 2.66
CA VAL A 38 -2.82 -4.03 3.17
C VAL A 38 -2.70 -5.16 2.16
N LEU A 39 -1.47 -5.41 1.72
CA LEU A 39 -1.14 -6.51 0.82
C LEU A 39 -0.45 -7.61 1.62
N TYR A 40 -0.90 -8.86 1.48
CA TYR A 40 -0.30 -10.03 2.13
C TYR A 40 0.39 -10.90 1.08
N GLY A 41 1.59 -11.38 1.38
CA GLY A 41 2.33 -12.22 0.44
C GLY A 41 3.55 -12.91 1.04
N GLU A 42 4.32 -13.58 0.20
CA GLU A 42 5.60 -14.19 0.58
C GLU A 42 6.75 -13.32 0.07
N LEU A 43 7.63 -12.88 0.98
CA LEU A 43 8.83 -12.15 0.61
C LEU A 43 9.83 -13.12 -0.03
N LYS A 44 10.16 -12.90 -1.30
CA LYS A 44 11.29 -13.58 -1.94
C LYS A 44 12.56 -12.81 -1.58
N MET A 45 13.48 -13.45 -0.88
CA MET A 45 14.78 -12.85 -0.52
C MET A 45 15.64 -12.70 -1.78
N ASN A 46 15.47 -11.59 -2.50
CA ASN A 46 16.45 -11.05 -3.43
C ASN A 46 16.57 -9.54 -3.17
N SER A 47 17.67 -9.18 -2.52
CA SER A 47 18.36 -7.88 -2.54
C SER A 47 17.53 -6.62 -2.78
N PHE A 48 16.72 -6.16 -1.83
CA PHE A 48 16.26 -4.77 -1.83
C PHE A 48 16.37 -4.15 -0.43
N SER A 49 17.14 -3.07 -0.35
CA SER A 49 17.26 -2.21 0.82
C SER A 49 15.99 -1.39 0.94
N PHE A 50 15.03 -1.86 1.75
CA PHE A 50 13.79 -1.13 2.00
C PHE A 50 14.10 0.07 2.90
N ARG A 51 14.23 1.26 2.30
CA ARG A 51 14.07 2.50 3.06
C ARG A 51 12.62 2.57 3.51
N GLN A 52 12.49 2.58 4.82
CA GLN A 52 11.25 2.56 5.56
C GLN A 52 10.49 3.87 5.33
N TYR A 53 9.33 3.80 4.69
CA TYR A 53 8.43 4.93 4.56
C TYR A 53 7.01 4.48 4.93
N PHE A 54 6.63 4.95 6.12
CA PHE A 54 5.33 4.92 6.79
C PHE A 54 4.16 4.45 5.92
N VAL A 55 3.41 3.47 6.43
CA VAL A 55 2.06 3.17 5.94
C VAL A 55 1.29 4.49 6.04
N CYS A 56 0.74 4.96 4.93
CA CYS A 56 -0.31 5.97 4.94
C CYS A 56 -1.49 5.41 5.75
N ILE A 57 -1.45 5.67 7.05
CA ILE A 57 -2.61 5.85 7.91
C ILE A 57 -2.62 7.36 8.12
N PHE A 58 -3.44 8.08 7.35
CA PHE A 58 -4.09 9.37 7.64
C PHE A 58 -4.68 9.93 6.34
#